data_AF-A0A329MPG6-F1
#
_entry.id   AF-A0A329MPG6-F1
#
_cell.length_a   1.000
_cell.length_b   1.000
_cell.length_c   1.000
_cell.angle_alpha   90.00
_cell.angle_beta   90.00
_cell.angle_gamma   90.00
#
_symmetry.space_group_name_H-M   'P 1'
#
loop_
_entity.id
_entity.type
_entity.pdbx_description
1 polymer ?
#
loop_
_entity_poly.entity_id
_entity_poly.type
_entity_poly.pdbx_seq_one_letter_code
_entity_poly.pdbx_strand_id
1 'polypeptide(L)'
;MFFASCPSHRMAFVLCQELGVVRNKVKMWRMRLAKAATETNEIETNHPKRLRSRIEDILSDEQRAGAPNTFTPEQVARIIAIACQSPSEHGVPASHWTASELARQAVRQGVVESISPRQVGRF
;
A
#
# COMPACT_ATOMS: atom_id res chain seq x y z
N MET A 1 20.34 -18.11 26.84
CA MET A 1 21.57 -18.40 26.06
C MET A 1 21.25 -19.28 24.83
N PHE A 2 20.30 -18.87 23.97
CA PHE A 2 19.76 -19.73 22.88
C PHE A 2 19.79 -19.10 21.48
N PHE A 3 20.71 -18.18 21.21
CA PHE A 3 20.90 -17.62 19.86
C PHE A 3 22.33 -17.79 19.32
N ALA A 4 23.00 -18.89 19.68
CA ALA A 4 24.25 -19.28 19.03
C ALA A 4 23.98 -20.20 17.83
N SER A 5 24.21 -19.67 16.64
CA SER A 5 24.71 -20.35 15.44
C SER A 5 24.09 -21.72 15.05
N CYS A 6 23.15 -21.73 14.09
CA CYS A 6 22.80 -22.95 13.33
C CYS A 6 22.16 -22.62 11.94
N PRO A 7 22.24 -23.53 10.95
CA PRO A 7 22.48 -23.24 9.55
C PRO A 7 21.25 -22.69 8.84
N SER A 8 21.44 -21.59 8.14
CA SER A 8 20.45 -20.62 7.68
C SER A 8 19.33 -21.18 6.79
N HIS A 9 19.48 -22.38 6.21
CA HIS A 9 18.58 -22.93 5.19
C HIS A 9 17.60 -23.99 5.71
N ARG A 10 18.04 -24.92 6.58
CA ARG A 10 17.21 -26.05 7.05
C ARG A 10 16.08 -25.59 7.96
N MET A 11 16.36 -24.65 8.87
CA MET A 11 15.37 -24.16 9.84
C MET A 11 14.27 -23.33 9.18
N ALA A 12 14.60 -22.57 8.11
CA ALA A 12 13.59 -21.80 7.38
C ALA A 12 12.61 -22.72 6.65
N PHE A 13 13.09 -23.82 6.06
CA PHE A 13 12.26 -24.79 5.36
C PHE A 13 11.27 -25.49 6.29
N VAL A 14 11.74 -25.97 7.44
CA VAL A 14 10.89 -26.61 8.47
C VAL A 14 9.79 -25.66 8.94
N LEU A 15 10.14 -24.41 9.27
CA LEU A 15 9.16 -23.38 9.68
C LEU A 15 8.14 -23.07 8.58
N CYS A 16 8.53 -23.09 7.30
CA CYS A 16 7.58 -22.91 6.20
C CYS A 16 6.57 -24.06 6.13
N GLN A 17 7.03 -25.30 6.36
CA GLN A 17 6.20 -26.49 6.30
C GLN A 17 5.24 -26.57 7.49
N GLU A 18 5.71 -26.27 8.70
CA GLU A 18 4.90 -26.32 9.93
C GLU A 18 3.84 -25.20 10.00
N LEU A 19 4.22 -23.98 9.59
CA LEU A 19 3.33 -22.81 9.68
C LEU A 19 2.52 -22.56 8.41
N GLY A 20 2.77 -23.32 7.32
CA GLY A 20 2.11 -23.12 6.03
C GLY A 20 2.37 -21.75 5.40
N VAL A 21 3.53 -21.13 5.70
CA VAL A 21 3.87 -19.78 5.23
C VAL A 21 4.95 -19.82 4.14
N VAL A 22 4.90 -18.84 3.24
CA VAL A 22 5.91 -18.69 2.19
C VAL A 22 7.28 -18.31 2.78
N ARG A 23 8.34 -18.87 2.19
CA ARG A 23 9.74 -18.69 2.63
C ARG A 23 10.18 -17.24 2.77
N ASN A 24 9.68 -16.34 1.92
CA ASN A 24 9.99 -14.91 2.01
C ASN A 24 9.47 -14.28 3.32
N LYS A 25 8.32 -14.72 3.85
CA LYS A 25 7.80 -14.25 5.14
C LYS A 25 8.72 -14.66 6.28
N VAL A 26 9.11 -15.95 6.34
CA VAL A 26 10.06 -16.46 7.34
C VAL A 26 11.40 -15.73 7.27
N LYS A 27 11.91 -15.46 6.06
CA LYS A 27 13.13 -14.67 5.85
C LYS A 27 13.00 -13.27 6.44
N MET A 28 11.90 -12.56 6.13
CA MET A 28 11.67 -11.20 6.62
C MET A 28 11.55 -11.13 8.14
N TRP A 29 10.76 -12.03 8.75
CA TRP A 29 10.63 -12.11 10.21
C TRP A 29 11.96 -12.36 10.90
N ARG A 30 12.77 -13.29 10.38
CA ARG A 30 14.12 -13.55 10.92
C ARG A 30 15.04 -12.34 10.82
N MET A 31 15.01 -11.61 9.71
CA MET A 31 15.83 -10.39 9.57
C MET A 31 15.38 -9.29 10.54
N ARG A 32 14.07 -9.07 10.68
CA ARG A 32 13.51 -8.08 11.62
C ARG A 32 13.89 -8.42 13.06
N LEU A 33 13.73 -9.68 13.46
CA LEU A 33 14.09 -10.13 14.81
C LEU A 33 15.61 -10.05 15.05
N ALA A 34 16.44 -10.41 14.07
CA ALA A 34 17.90 -10.29 14.18
C ALA A 34 18.35 -8.82 14.34
N LYS A 35 17.70 -7.88 13.64
CA LYS A 35 17.96 -6.44 13.79
C LYS A 35 17.64 -5.94 15.20
N ALA A 36 16.62 -6.51 15.84
CA ALA A 36 16.18 -6.17 17.19
C ALA A 36 16.76 -7.09 18.28
N ALA A 37 17.81 -7.87 17.97
CA ALA A 37 18.32 -8.90 18.88
C ALA A 37 18.82 -8.34 20.22
N THR A 38 19.54 -7.21 20.20
CA THR A 38 20.04 -6.56 21.43
C THR A 38 18.90 -6.13 22.33
N GLU A 39 17.92 -5.41 21.79
CA GLU A 39 16.72 -4.96 22.51
C GLU A 39 15.93 -6.16 23.07
N THR A 40 15.76 -7.20 22.27
CA THR A 40 15.03 -8.42 22.65
C THR A 40 15.75 -9.16 23.80
N ASN A 41 17.08 -9.25 23.76
CA ASN A 41 17.88 -9.87 24.83
C ASN A 41 17.85 -9.06 26.13
N GLU A 42 17.88 -7.73 26.05
CA GLU A 42 17.76 -6.84 27.20
C GLU A 42 16.38 -6.96 27.85
N ILE A 43 15.32 -7.05 27.05
CA ILE A 43 13.96 -7.28 27.55
C ILE A 43 13.81 -8.68 28.12
N GLU A 44 14.37 -9.71 27.50
CA GLU A 44 14.38 -11.08 28.05
C GLU A 44 15.01 -11.11 29.45
N THR A 45 16.12 -10.39 29.63
CA THR A 45 16.87 -10.33 30.88
C THR A 45 16.15 -9.52 31.96
N ASN A 46 15.69 -8.32 31.63
CA ASN A 46 15.18 -7.36 32.62
C ASN A 46 13.66 -7.43 32.79
N HIS A 47 12.93 -7.80 31.74
CA HIS A 47 11.47 -7.74 31.66
C HIS A 47 10.88 -8.93 30.88
N PRO A 48 11.11 -10.19 31.31
CA PRO A 48 10.72 -11.38 30.53
C PRO A 48 9.21 -11.44 30.23
N LYS A 49 8.36 -10.89 31.11
CA LYS A 49 6.91 -10.79 30.88
C LYS A 49 6.53 -9.88 29.69
N ARG A 50 7.40 -8.93 29.30
CA ARG A 50 7.19 -8.02 28.16
C ARG A 50 7.75 -8.54 26.85
N LEU A 51 8.61 -9.57 26.90
CA LEU A 51 9.33 -10.10 25.73
C LEU A 51 8.36 -10.49 24.60
N ARG A 52 7.29 -11.22 24.94
CA ARG A 52 6.29 -11.67 23.96
C ARG A 52 5.65 -10.51 23.21
N SER A 53 5.14 -9.52 23.93
CA SER A 53 4.52 -8.32 23.34
C SER A 53 5.49 -7.60 22.41
N ARG A 54 6.77 -7.51 22.80
CA ARG A 54 7.76 -6.83 21.95
C ARG A 54 8.07 -7.59 20.67
N ILE A 55 8.17 -8.92 20.74
CA ILE A 55 8.35 -9.76 19.55
C ILE A 55 7.14 -9.62 18.62
N GLU A 56 5.92 -9.59 19.16
CA GLU A 56 4.70 -9.35 18.40
C GLU A 56 4.74 -8.00 17.66
N ASP A 57 5.19 -6.93 18.33
CA ASP A 57 5.37 -5.61 17.70
C ASP A 57 6.41 -5.63 16.56
N ILE A 58 7.57 -6.24 16.79
CA ILE A 58 8.66 -6.34 15.80
C ILE A 58 8.21 -7.08 14.52
N LEU A 59 7.37 -8.11 14.69
CA LEU A 59 6.91 -8.96 13.60
C LEU A 59 5.60 -8.48 12.97
N SER A 60 4.92 -7.51 13.59
CA SER A 60 3.69 -6.93 13.08
C SER A 60 3.87 -6.31 11.69
N ASP A 61 2.80 -6.30 10.92
CA ASP A 61 2.77 -5.58 9.64
C ASP A 61 2.75 -4.06 9.94
N GLU A 62 3.68 -3.33 9.32
CA GLU A 62 3.62 -1.88 9.34
C GLU A 62 2.36 -1.40 8.62
N GLN A 63 1.88 -0.22 9.00
CA GLN A 63 0.76 0.42 8.31
C GLN A 63 1.10 0.50 6.82
N ARG A 64 0.29 -0.19 6.00
CA ARG A 64 0.47 -0.15 4.55
C ARG A 64 0.22 1.28 4.10
N ALA A 65 1.27 1.98 3.69
CA ALA A 65 1.10 3.20 2.92
C ALA A 65 0.33 2.81 1.65
N GLY A 66 -0.94 3.19 1.57
CA GLY A 66 -1.72 3.01 0.35
C GLY A 66 -1.01 3.68 -0.83
N ALA A 67 -1.36 3.27 -2.06
CA ALA A 67 -0.85 3.98 -3.23
C ALA A 67 -1.31 5.45 -3.15
N PRO A 68 -0.41 6.43 -3.38
CA PRO A 68 -0.80 7.83 -3.40
C PRO A 68 -1.81 8.06 -4.53
N ASN A 69 -2.81 8.91 -4.28
CA ASN A 69 -3.78 9.27 -5.31
C ASN A 69 -3.07 9.98 -6.46
N THR A 70 -3.30 9.51 -7.69
CA THR A 70 -2.72 10.09 -8.91
C THR A 70 -3.28 11.49 -9.21
N PHE A 71 -4.49 11.79 -8.76
CA PHE A 71 -5.18 13.05 -8.99
C PHE A 71 -5.44 13.75 -7.67
N THR A 72 -5.20 15.06 -7.62
CA THR A 72 -5.48 15.84 -6.40
C THR A 72 -7.00 16.01 -6.21
N PRO A 73 -7.47 16.23 -4.97
CA PRO A 73 -8.88 16.50 -4.71
C PRO A 73 -9.44 17.66 -5.55
N GLU A 74 -8.63 18.70 -5.79
CA GLU A 74 -9.00 19.88 -6.58
C GLU A 74 -9.12 19.55 -8.08
N GLN A 75 -8.34 18.60 -8.58
CA GLN A 75 -8.50 18.11 -9.95
C GLN A 75 -9.79 17.30 -10.09
N VAL A 76 -10.06 16.39 -9.13
CA VAL A 76 -11.28 15.58 -9.11
C VAL A 76 -12.52 16.47 -9.05
N ALA A 77 -12.55 17.44 -8.14
CA ALA A 77 -13.66 18.38 -8.00
C ALA A 77 -13.94 19.16 -9.29
N ARG A 78 -12.88 19.61 -9.99
CA ARG A 78 -13.02 20.30 -11.28
C ARG A 78 -13.54 19.38 -12.39
N ILE A 79 -13.09 18.13 -12.44
CA ILE A 79 -13.62 17.13 -13.40
C ILE A 79 -15.12 16.90 -13.16
N ILE A 80 -15.53 16.76 -11.90
CA ILE A 80 -16.94 16.60 -11.53
C ILE A 80 -17.75 17.84 -11.94
N ALA A 81 -17.20 19.05 -11.72
CA ALA A 81 -17.87 20.28 -12.15
C ALA A 81 -18.12 20.34 -13.66
N ILE A 82 -17.15 19.91 -14.48
CA ILE A 82 -17.33 19.78 -15.94
C ILE A 82 -18.43 18.77 -16.27
N ALA A 83 -18.46 17.63 -15.56
CA ALA A 83 -19.44 16.57 -15.77
C ALA A 83 -20.88 17.05 -15.51
N CYS A 84 -21.07 18.01 -14.60
CA CYS A 84 -22.37 18.61 -14.30
C CYS A 84 -22.85 19.63 -15.35
N GLN A 85 -21.96 20.10 -16.23
CA GLN A 85 -22.31 21.05 -17.29
C GLN A 85 -22.79 20.32 -18.54
N SER A 86 -23.53 21.00 -19.42
CA SER A 86 -23.94 20.40 -20.69
C SER A 86 -22.75 20.29 -21.67
N PRO A 87 -22.58 19.18 -22.40
CA PRO A 87 -21.56 19.09 -23.45
C PRO A 87 -21.75 20.16 -24.53
N SER A 88 -23.00 20.56 -24.81
CA SER A 88 -23.34 21.61 -25.78
C SER A 88 -22.75 22.98 -25.41
N GLU A 89 -22.67 23.31 -24.12
CA GLU A 89 -22.02 24.54 -23.62
C GLU A 89 -20.52 24.57 -23.94
N HIS A 90 -19.94 23.40 -24.22
CA HIS A 90 -18.52 23.21 -24.50
C HIS A 90 -18.24 22.93 -25.98
N GLY A 91 -19.24 23.06 -26.84
CA GLY A 91 -19.14 22.81 -28.28
C GLY A 91 -19.07 21.33 -28.66
N VAL A 92 -19.48 20.43 -27.75
CA VAL A 92 -19.57 18.99 -28.01
C VAL A 92 -21.01 18.68 -28.41
N PRO A 93 -21.28 18.14 -29.63
CA PRO A 93 -22.62 17.87 -30.12
C PRO A 93 -23.19 16.58 -29.50
N ALA A 94 -23.27 16.52 -28.18
CA ALA A 94 -23.78 15.39 -27.41
C ALA A 94 -24.76 15.88 -26.33
N SER A 95 -25.82 15.11 -26.07
CA SER A 95 -26.78 15.43 -25.02
C SER A 95 -26.26 15.15 -23.62
N HIS A 96 -25.30 14.23 -23.49
CA HIS A 96 -24.68 13.83 -22.22
C HIS A 96 -23.19 13.56 -22.45
N TRP A 97 -22.40 13.74 -21.39
CA TRP A 97 -20.99 13.37 -21.43
C TRP A 97 -20.81 11.86 -21.52
N THR A 98 -20.12 11.38 -22.55
CA THR A 98 -19.44 10.08 -22.44
C THR A 98 -18.16 10.24 -21.62
N ALA A 99 -17.71 9.16 -20.98
CA ALA A 99 -16.46 9.18 -20.21
C ALA A 99 -15.24 9.60 -21.06
N SER A 100 -15.24 9.26 -22.35
CA SER A 100 -14.18 9.64 -23.30
C SER A 100 -14.24 11.12 -23.70
N GLU A 101 -15.42 11.71 -23.80
CA GLU A 101 -15.56 13.15 -24.04
C GLU A 101 -15.19 13.95 -22.80
N LEU A 102 -15.64 13.52 -21.62
CA LEU A 102 -15.31 14.17 -20.36
C LEU A 102 -13.80 14.11 -20.07
N ALA A 103 -13.14 12.98 -20.34
CA ALA A 103 -11.69 12.87 -20.25
C ALA A 103 -10.97 13.85 -21.19
N ARG A 104 -11.41 13.92 -22.46
CA ARG A 104 -10.85 14.88 -23.43
C ARG A 104 -11.09 16.33 -23.00
N GLN A 105 -12.26 16.62 -22.44
CA GLN A 105 -12.59 17.95 -21.98
C GLN A 105 -11.77 18.38 -20.76
N ALA A 106 -11.58 17.47 -19.79
CA ALA A 106 -10.73 17.71 -18.62
C ALA A 106 -9.28 18.04 -19.01
N VAL A 107 -8.74 17.35 -20.03
CA VAL A 107 -7.42 17.65 -20.61
C VAL A 107 -7.45 18.98 -21.37
N ARG A 108 -8.49 19.24 -22.20
CA ARG A 108 -8.63 20.48 -22.97
C ARG A 108 -8.70 21.73 -22.09
N GLN A 109 -9.32 21.63 -20.92
CA GLN A 109 -9.38 22.72 -19.92
C GLN A 109 -8.13 22.80 -19.03
N GLY A 110 -7.14 21.92 -19.21
CA GLY A 110 -5.90 21.92 -18.45
C GLY A 110 -6.05 21.49 -16.98
N VAL A 111 -7.13 20.78 -16.63
CA VAL A 111 -7.34 20.28 -15.26
C VAL A 111 -6.34 19.17 -14.93
N VAL A 112 -6.06 18.31 -15.91
CA VAL A 112 -5.12 17.19 -15.84
C VAL A 112 -4.35 17.09 -17.15
N GLU A 113 -3.09 16.63 -17.10
CA GLU A 113 -2.29 16.38 -18.31
C GLU A 113 -2.83 15.18 -19.10
N SER A 114 -3.19 14.10 -18.39
CA SER A 114 -3.84 12.93 -18.98
C SER A 114 -4.73 12.23 -17.97
N ILE A 115 -5.82 11.64 -18.44
CA ILE A 115 -6.69 10.78 -17.65
C ILE A 115 -7.37 9.75 -18.56
N SER A 116 -7.48 8.51 -18.08
CA SER A 116 -8.20 7.49 -18.83
C SER A 116 -9.72 7.66 -18.68
N PRO A 117 -10.53 7.37 -19.72
CA PRO A 117 -11.99 7.41 -19.62
C PRO A 117 -12.54 6.53 -18.47
N ARG A 118 -11.91 5.38 -18.24
CA ARG A 118 -12.29 4.48 -17.15
C ARG A 118 -12.08 5.12 -15.78
N GLN A 119 -11.01 5.90 -15.60
CA GLN A 119 -10.75 6.60 -14.36
C GLN A 119 -11.72 7.75 -14.14
N VAL A 120 -12.06 8.50 -15.20
CA VAL A 120 -13.11 9.53 -15.12
C VAL A 120 -14.42 8.92 -14.64
N GLY A 121 -14.82 7.76 -15.16
CA GLY A 121 -16.02 7.06 -14.70
C GLY A 121 -15.95 6.45 -13.30
N ARG A 122 -14.82 6.55 -12.60
CA ARG A 122 -14.67 6.13 -11.19
C ARG A 122 -14.79 7.29 -10.21
N PHE A 123 -14.75 8.53 -10.70
CA PHE A 123 -15.02 9.73 -9.92
C PHE A 123 -16.52 9.95 -9.85
#